data_AF-U5W107-F1
#
_entry.id   AF-U5W107-F1
#
_cell.length_a   1.000
_cell.length_b   1.000
_cell.length_c   1.000
_cell.angle_alpha   90.00
_cell.angle_beta   90.00
_cell.angle_gamma   90.00
#
_symmetry.space_group_name_H-M   'P 1'
#
loop_
_entity.id
_entity.type
_entity.pdbx_description
1 polymer ?
#
loop_
_entity_poly.entity_id
_entity_poly.type
_entity_poly.pdbx_seq_one_letter_code
_entity_poly.pdbx_strand_id
1 'polypeptide(L)'
;MRPLRHGYTNDTRGDGSVVIKRYTGPDAPRRWATERDALETLAGRLPVPAVLAARTGELHLAHLPGVHGQELIDAGQAPAVLHSCGTMLRRLQSEGVVHGDYGPNNLLFDAHTYEVSAVLDWEWSHPGTGTIGDLAWCEWIVRTHHPAETGALPELFAGYGSRPPWNERRSAMLAKCRQMLALRRQLGTADPGYTRWEGHIATTSDWAE
;
A
#
# COMPACT_ATOMS: atom_id res chain seq x y z
N MET A 1 9.50 21.74 -7.83
CA MET A 1 8.94 20.40 -7.55
C MET A 1 8.75 19.62 -8.84
N ARG A 2 9.01 18.32 -8.82
CA ARG A 2 8.88 17.40 -9.96
C ARG A 2 7.89 16.29 -9.61
N PRO A 3 7.16 15.70 -10.58
CA PRO A 3 6.34 14.51 -10.34
C PRO A 3 7.18 13.40 -9.69
N LEU A 4 6.63 12.74 -8.68
CA LEU A 4 7.27 11.57 -8.08
C LEU A 4 6.98 10.32 -8.92
N ARG A 5 7.96 9.40 -8.96
CA ARG A 5 7.91 8.17 -9.75
C ARG A 5 6.71 7.26 -9.39
N HIS A 6 6.30 7.27 -8.12
CA HIS A 6 5.28 6.35 -7.57
C HIS A 6 3.97 7.05 -7.13
N GLY A 7 3.60 8.17 -7.75
CA GLY A 7 2.30 8.82 -7.52
C GLY A 7 1.25 8.44 -8.56
N TYR A 8 0.48 7.37 -8.33
CA TYR A 8 -0.43 6.82 -9.36
C TYR A 8 -1.84 7.42 -9.38
N THR A 9 -2.37 7.82 -8.23
CA THR A 9 -3.79 8.26 -8.08
C THR A 9 -3.95 9.77 -7.99
N ASN A 10 -2.92 10.47 -7.52
CA ASN A 10 -2.95 11.88 -7.15
C ASN A 10 -1.79 12.62 -7.84
N ASP A 11 -1.95 13.93 -8.12
CA ASP A 11 -0.81 14.76 -8.57
C ASP A 11 0.15 14.93 -7.39
N THR A 12 1.21 14.12 -7.39
CA THR A 12 2.18 14.02 -6.31
C THR A 12 3.53 14.51 -6.81
N ARG A 13 4.05 15.56 -6.18
CA ARG A 13 5.30 16.21 -6.58
C ARG A 13 6.22 16.43 -5.39
N GLY A 14 7.52 16.37 -5.61
CA GLY A 14 8.49 16.67 -4.56
C GLY A 14 9.73 17.40 -5.04
N ASP A 15 10.55 17.84 -4.09
CA ASP A 15 11.86 18.47 -4.33
C ASP A 15 12.99 17.88 -3.48
N GLY A 16 12.75 16.74 -2.84
CA GLY A 16 13.70 16.08 -1.93
C GLY A 16 13.64 16.57 -0.48
N SER A 17 12.86 17.62 -0.20
CA SER A 17 12.57 18.10 1.16
C SER A 17 11.09 18.01 1.51
N VAL A 18 10.22 18.36 0.55
CA VAL A 18 8.77 18.37 0.71
C VAL A 18 8.13 17.53 -0.40
N VAL A 19 7.07 16.81 -0.04
CA VAL A 19 6.16 16.14 -0.97
C VAL A 19 4.80 16.84 -0.88
N ILE A 20 4.30 17.34 -2.02
CA ILE A 20 2.94 17.86 -2.14
C ILE A 20 2.08 16.80 -2.84
N LYS A 21 0.97 16.44 -2.21
CA LYS A 21 -0.04 15.54 -2.76
C LYS A 21 -1.36 16.29 -2.96
N ARG A 22 -1.84 16.34 -4.20
CA ARG A 22 -3.14 16.94 -4.56
C ARG A 22 -4.13 15.86 -4.93
N TYR A 23 -5.24 15.80 -4.19
CA TYR A 23 -6.20 14.72 -4.31
C TYR A 23 -7.19 14.99 -5.45
N THR A 24 -7.29 14.04 -6.37
CA THR A 24 -8.13 14.15 -7.57
C THR A 24 -8.93 12.88 -7.80
N GLY A 25 -10.08 12.98 -8.46
CA GLY A 25 -10.92 11.83 -8.79
C GLY A 25 -11.91 11.46 -7.68
N PRO A 26 -12.44 10.22 -7.70
CA PRO A 26 -13.48 9.77 -6.78
C PRO A 26 -13.08 9.95 -5.32
N ASP A 27 -14.03 10.42 -4.53
CA ASP A 27 -13.90 10.59 -3.08
C ASP A 27 -12.66 11.38 -2.63
N ALA A 28 -12.10 12.24 -3.49
CA ALA A 28 -10.88 12.99 -3.18
C ALA A 28 -10.94 13.76 -1.85
N PRO A 29 -12.04 14.46 -1.48
CA PRO A 29 -12.13 15.12 -0.17
C PRO A 29 -12.05 14.14 1.00
N ARG A 30 -12.66 12.95 0.87
CA ARG A 30 -12.64 11.92 1.91
C ARG A 30 -11.25 11.29 2.03
N ARG A 31 -10.63 10.91 0.91
CA ARG A 31 -9.27 10.36 0.86
C ARG A 31 -8.23 11.32 1.47
N TRP A 32 -8.34 12.60 1.15
CA TRP A 32 -7.52 13.65 1.77
C TRP A 32 -7.69 13.70 3.28
N ALA A 33 -8.94 13.71 3.77
CA ALA A 33 -9.21 13.74 5.21
C ALA A 33 -8.70 12.48 5.92
N THR A 34 -8.95 11.30 5.34
CA THR A 34 -8.47 10.02 5.86
C THR A 34 -6.94 10.01 6.01
N GLU A 35 -6.20 10.41 4.97
CA GLU A 35 -4.73 10.39 5.04
C GLU A 35 -4.21 11.40 6.06
N ARG A 36 -4.76 12.62 6.09
CA ARG A 36 -4.39 13.61 7.12
C ARG A 36 -4.59 13.05 8.52
N ASP A 37 -5.78 12.53 8.82
CA ASP A 37 -6.15 12.06 10.14
C ASP A 37 -5.28 10.87 10.57
N ALA A 38 -4.96 9.96 9.63
CA ALA A 38 -4.06 8.84 9.88
C ALA A 38 -2.64 9.32 10.19
N LEU A 39 -2.08 10.22 9.38
CA LEU A 39 -0.72 10.74 9.57
C LEU A 39 -0.59 11.48 10.91
N GLU A 40 -1.58 12.30 11.28
CA GLU A 40 -1.59 13.01 12.57
C GLU A 40 -1.73 12.04 13.76
N THR A 41 -2.57 11.02 13.64
CA THR A 41 -2.83 10.05 14.73
C THR A 41 -1.66 9.07 14.96
N LEU A 42 -0.96 8.70 13.88
CA LEU A 42 0.09 7.68 13.91
C LEU A 42 1.49 8.27 14.06
N ALA A 43 1.63 9.60 13.97
CA ALA A 43 2.89 10.29 14.22
C ALA A 43 3.47 9.90 15.59
N GLY A 44 4.75 9.52 15.60
CA GLY A 44 5.46 9.05 16.80
C GLY A 44 5.17 7.61 17.21
N ARG A 45 4.15 6.94 16.62
CA ARG A 45 3.84 5.52 16.87
C ARG A 45 4.33 4.63 15.73
N LEU A 46 4.15 5.08 14.49
CA LEU A 46 4.62 4.43 13.27
C LEU A 46 5.53 5.39 12.47
N PRO A 47 6.42 4.85 11.61
CA PRO A 47 7.23 5.68 10.74
C PRO A 47 6.37 6.23 9.58
N VAL A 48 5.74 7.37 9.80
CA VAL A 48 4.86 8.04 8.82
C VAL A 48 5.41 9.42 8.46
N PRO A 49 5.12 9.94 7.24
CA PRO A 49 5.48 11.31 6.88
C PRO A 49 4.85 12.33 7.83
N ALA A 50 5.65 13.29 8.31
CA ALA A 50 5.13 14.42 9.07
C ALA A 50 4.29 15.34 8.17
N VAL A 51 3.12 15.77 8.63
CA VAL A 51 2.30 16.77 7.96
C VAL A 51 2.89 18.16 8.24
N LEU A 52 3.43 18.80 7.20
CA LEU A 52 4.02 20.15 7.29
C LEU A 52 2.97 21.23 7.11
N ALA A 53 1.99 20.98 6.23
CA ALA A 53 0.84 21.84 6.03
C ALA A 53 -0.32 21.03 5.42
N ALA A 54 -1.55 21.39 5.79
CA ALA A 54 -2.77 20.84 5.23
C ALA A 54 -3.68 21.96 4.71
N ARG A 55 -4.12 21.83 3.46
CA ARG A 55 -5.16 22.66 2.85
C ARG A 55 -6.21 21.73 2.27
N THR A 56 -7.46 22.15 2.16
CA THR A 56 -8.52 21.28 1.60
C THR A 56 -8.09 20.72 0.24
N GLY A 57 -7.97 19.39 0.14
CA GLY A 57 -7.56 18.67 -1.08
C GLY A 57 -6.06 18.66 -1.39
N GLU A 58 -5.21 19.19 -0.50
CA GLU A 58 -3.74 19.24 -0.66
C GLU A 58 -3.04 18.95 0.67
N LEU A 59 -2.08 18.02 0.67
CA LEU A 59 -1.18 17.79 1.81
C LEU A 59 0.27 18.08 1.44
N HIS A 60 0.98 18.75 2.34
CA HIS A 60 2.42 18.98 2.28
C HIS A 60 3.05 18.10 3.35
N LEU A 61 3.86 17.15 2.92
CA LEU A 61 4.45 16.13 3.77
C LEU A 61 5.96 16.27 3.76
N ALA A 62 6.60 15.96 4.90
CA ALA A 62 8.04 15.81 4.94
C ALA A 62 8.49 14.69 4.01
N HIS A 63 9.49 14.95 3.18
CA HIS A 63 10.13 13.90 2.40
C HIS A 63 10.90 12.97 3.34
N LEU A 64 10.64 11.67 3.26
CA LEU A 64 11.35 10.65 4.03
C LEU A 64 12.37 9.94 3.14
N PRO A 65 13.62 9.73 3.61
CA PRO A 65 14.61 8.97 2.87
C PRO A 65 14.28 7.48 2.88
N GLY A 66 14.72 6.78 1.83
CA GLY A 66 14.59 5.35 1.70
C GLY A 66 14.36 4.95 0.24
N VAL A 67 14.32 3.63 0.02
CA VAL A 67 14.07 3.03 -1.28
C VAL A 67 12.72 2.33 -1.24
N HIS A 68 11.90 2.46 -2.28
CA HIS A 68 10.62 1.76 -2.33
C HIS A 68 10.85 0.24 -2.34
N GLY A 69 10.05 -0.50 -1.56
CA GLY A 69 10.15 -1.96 -1.49
C GLY A 69 10.03 -2.64 -2.85
N GLN A 70 9.18 -2.13 -3.74
CA GLN A 70 9.07 -2.63 -5.12
C GLN A 70 10.40 -2.54 -5.90
N GLU A 71 11.19 -1.48 -5.68
CA GLU A 71 12.49 -1.33 -6.35
C GLU A 71 13.53 -2.31 -5.79
N LEU A 72 13.48 -2.56 -4.49
CA LEU A 72 14.36 -3.54 -3.84
C LEU A 72 14.00 -4.99 -4.23
N ILE A 73 12.71 -5.28 -4.41
CA ILE A 73 12.24 -6.55 -4.98
C ILE A 73 12.80 -6.72 -6.39
N ASP A 74 12.66 -5.70 -7.24
CA ASP A 74 13.22 -5.72 -8.61
C ASP A 74 14.76 -5.86 -8.62
N ALA A 75 15.44 -5.44 -7.55
CA ALA A 75 16.88 -5.61 -7.33
C ALA A 75 17.26 -6.97 -6.69
N GLY A 76 16.32 -7.92 -6.60
CA GLY A 76 16.56 -9.28 -6.10
C GLY A 76 16.56 -9.42 -4.57
N GLN A 77 16.03 -8.43 -3.84
CA GLN A 77 15.98 -8.44 -2.37
C GLN A 77 14.60 -8.84 -1.82
N ALA A 78 13.81 -9.59 -2.61
CA ALA A 78 12.45 -9.94 -2.24
C ALA A 78 12.32 -10.64 -0.87
N PRO A 79 13.15 -11.63 -0.50
CA PRO A 79 13.05 -12.28 0.80
C PRO A 79 13.13 -11.30 1.99
N ALA A 80 14.14 -10.43 2.01
CA ALA A 80 14.34 -9.46 3.09
C ALA A 80 13.22 -8.42 3.14
N VAL A 81 12.84 -7.88 1.98
CA VAL A 81 11.75 -6.89 1.87
C VAL A 81 10.44 -7.48 2.38
N LEU A 82 10.08 -8.69 1.94
CA LEU A 82 8.82 -9.32 2.34
C LEU A 82 8.79 -9.68 3.82
N HIS A 83 9.91 -10.13 4.39
CA HIS A 83 10.02 -10.34 5.84
C HIS A 83 9.72 -9.06 6.63
N SER A 84 10.34 -7.95 6.21
CA SER A 84 10.12 -6.63 6.82
C SER A 84 8.69 -6.11 6.61
N CYS A 85 8.08 -6.36 5.45
CA CYS A 85 6.66 -6.08 5.21
C CYS A 85 5.77 -6.82 6.22
N GLY A 86 6.02 -8.10 6.47
CA GLY A 86 5.25 -8.88 7.45
C GLY A 86 5.40 -8.34 8.87
N THR A 87 6.64 -8.03 9.27
CA THR A 87 6.96 -7.50 10.59
C THR A 87 6.31 -6.14 10.83
N MET A 88 6.41 -5.22 9.87
CA MET A 88 5.78 -3.91 9.97
C MET A 88 4.25 -4.01 9.97
N LEU A 89 3.66 -4.93 9.20
CA LEU A 89 2.20 -5.11 9.18
C LEU A 89 1.67 -5.53 10.55
N ARG A 90 2.35 -6.48 11.21
CA ARG A 90 1.98 -6.89 12.58
C ARG A 90 2.05 -5.71 13.54
N ARG A 91 3.08 -4.87 13.45
CA ARG A 91 3.21 -3.65 14.25
C ARG A 91 2.07 -2.67 13.95
N LEU A 92 1.82 -2.38 12.68
CA LEU A 92 0.74 -1.49 12.24
C LEU A 92 -0.62 -1.93 12.80
N GLN A 93 -0.94 -3.22 12.72
CA GLN A 93 -2.22 -3.74 13.22
C GLN A 93 -2.34 -3.70 14.75
N SER A 94 -1.22 -3.72 15.49
CA SER A 94 -1.23 -3.51 16.95
C SER A 94 -1.64 -2.09 17.33
N GLU A 95 -1.53 -1.12 16.41
CA GLU A 95 -2.02 0.25 16.59
C GLU A 95 -3.54 0.39 16.33
N GLY A 96 -4.21 -0.69 15.89
CA GLY A 96 -5.64 -0.70 15.63
C GLY A 96 -6.07 -0.08 14.31
N VAL A 97 -5.18 -0.09 13.32
CA VAL A 97 -5.42 0.48 11.99
C VAL A 97 -5.25 -0.58 10.89
N VAL A 98 -6.03 -0.43 9.83
CA VAL A 98 -5.86 -1.09 8.54
C VAL A 98 -5.39 -0.01 7.57
N HIS A 99 -4.30 -0.28 6.83
CA HIS A 99 -3.76 0.65 5.84
C HIS A 99 -4.67 0.76 4.61
N GLY A 100 -5.22 -0.37 4.16
CA GLY A 100 -6.18 -0.43 3.05
C GLY A 100 -5.54 -0.47 1.67
N ASP A 101 -4.26 -0.12 1.54
CA ASP A 101 -3.44 -0.32 0.34
C ASP A 101 -2.01 -0.76 0.71
N TYR A 102 -1.89 -1.70 1.65
CA TYR A 102 -0.60 -2.11 2.19
C TYR A 102 0.20 -2.98 1.21
N GLY A 103 1.46 -2.64 0.99
CA GLY A 103 2.40 -3.48 0.23
C GLY A 103 3.75 -2.81 -0.03
N PRO A 104 4.70 -3.51 -0.67
CA PRO A 104 6.07 -3.03 -0.89
C PRO A 104 6.16 -1.73 -1.70
N ASN A 105 5.15 -1.43 -2.53
CA ASN A 105 5.06 -0.18 -3.29
C ASN A 105 4.84 1.04 -2.37
N ASN A 106 4.19 0.86 -1.22
CA ASN A 106 3.85 1.93 -0.27
C ASN A 106 4.73 1.92 0.99
N LEU A 107 5.84 1.18 0.95
CA LEU A 107 6.83 1.11 2.02
C LEU A 107 8.18 1.60 1.51
N LEU A 108 8.83 2.44 2.32
CA LEU A 108 10.23 2.79 2.13
C LEU A 108 11.10 1.97 3.07
N PHE A 109 12.31 1.67 2.61
CA PHE A 109 13.28 0.86 3.31
C PHE A 109 14.62 1.55 3.37
N ASP A 110 15.35 1.31 4.45
CA ASP A 110 16.79 1.51 4.46
C ASP A 110 17.46 0.48 3.53
N ALA A 111 18.30 0.96 2.62
CA ALA A 111 18.85 0.13 1.54
C ALA A 111 19.91 -0.89 2.01
N HIS A 112 20.44 -0.74 3.23
CA HIS A 112 21.49 -1.61 3.75
C HIS A 112 20.96 -2.64 4.74
N THR A 113 19.97 -2.24 5.56
CA THR A 113 19.39 -3.06 6.62
C THR A 113 18.07 -3.71 6.21
N TYR A 114 17.40 -3.18 5.17
CA TYR A 114 16.05 -3.57 4.77
C TYR A 114 15.00 -3.39 5.87
N GLU A 115 15.27 -2.53 6.86
CA GLU A 115 14.27 -2.10 7.82
C GLU A 115 13.33 -1.08 7.15
N VAL A 116 12.04 -1.15 7.48
CA VAL A 116 11.04 -0.19 6.99
C VAL A 116 11.33 1.17 7.61
N SER A 117 11.68 2.15 6.77
CA SER A 117 11.92 3.54 7.17
C SER A 117 10.67 4.41 7.08
N ALA A 118 9.67 4.03 6.28
CA ALA A 118 8.39 4.73 6.19
C ALA A 118 7.25 3.85 5.67
N VAL A 119 6.02 4.17 6.10
CA VAL A 119 4.76 3.70 5.51
C VAL A 119 4.03 4.89 4.90
N LEU A 120 3.70 4.78 3.61
CA LEU A 120 3.17 5.87 2.79
C LEU A 120 1.75 5.58 2.29
N ASP A 121 1.05 6.62 1.85
CA ASP A 121 -0.25 6.53 1.17
C ASP A 121 -1.40 5.95 2.02
N TRP A 122 -1.74 6.68 3.08
CA TRP A 122 -2.75 6.27 4.06
C TRP A 122 -4.20 6.59 3.67
N GLU A 123 -4.45 6.97 2.41
CA GLU A 123 -5.75 7.52 1.98
C GLU A 123 -6.93 6.53 2.03
N TRP A 124 -6.63 5.23 2.15
CA TRP A 124 -7.59 4.13 2.28
C TRP A 124 -7.67 3.56 3.69
N SER A 125 -6.97 4.17 4.64
CA SER A 125 -6.88 3.66 5.99
C SER A 125 -8.18 3.80 6.77
N HIS A 126 -8.38 2.89 7.72
CA HIS A 126 -9.54 2.88 8.60
C HIS A 126 -9.23 2.08 9.87
N PRO A 127 -9.99 2.30 10.97
CA PRO A 127 -9.81 1.51 12.19
C PRO A 127 -10.07 0.01 11.96
N GLY A 128 -9.25 -0.85 12.55
CA GLY A 128 -9.42 -2.30 12.51
C GLY A 128 -8.22 -3.05 13.07
N THR A 129 -8.46 -4.24 13.62
CA THR A 129 -7.43 -5.14 14.16
C THR A 129 -7.61 -6.54 13.58
N GLY A 130 -6.51 -7.30 13.49
CA GLY A 130 -6.55 -8.72 13.16
C GLY A 130 -7.13 -9.06 11.79
N THR A 131 -7.21 -8.09 10.87
CA THR A 131 -7.71 -8.34 9.52
C THR A 131 -6.59 -8.89 8.66
N ILE A 132 -6.87 -9.95 7.90
CA ILE A 132 -5.90 -10.48 6.92
C ILE A 132 -5.88 -9.65 5.63
N GLY A 133 -6.68 -8.57 5.54
CA GLY A 133 -6.89 -7.80 4.32
C GLY A 133 -5.62 -7.21 3.76
N ASP A 134 -4.85 -6.49 4.59
CA ASP A 134 -3.57 -5.90 4.19
C ASP A 134 -2.49 -6.96 3.92
N LEU A 135 -2.51 -8.08 4.65
CA LEU A 135 -1.58 -9.19 4.40
C LEU A 135 -1.85 -9.84 3.03
N ALA A 136 -3.11 -10.16 2.77
CA ALA A 136 -3.57 -10.71 1.50
C ALA A 136 -3.33 -9.73 0.35
N TRP A 137 -3.51 -8.42 0.59
CA TRP A 137 -3.22 -7.40 -0.41
C TRP A 137 -1.73 -7.28 -0.73
N CYS A 138 -0.87 -7.33 0.27
CA CYS A 138 0.58 -7.37 0.09
C CYS A 138 1.00 -8.57 -0.77
N GLU A 139 0.46 -9.76 -0.50
CA GLU A 139 0.67 -10.94 -1.33
C GLU A 139 0.14 -10.75 -2.77
N TRP A 140 -1.05 -10.17 -2.93
CA TRP A 140 -1.63 -9.88 -4.24
C TRP A 140 -0.76 -8.94 -5.07
N ILE A 141 -0.18 -7.92 -4.44
CA ILE A 141 0.76 -6.98 -5.08
C ILE A 141 1.98 -7.72 -5.60
N VAL A 142 2.57 -8.63 -4.80
CA VAL A 142 3.71 -9.45 -5.24
C VAL A 142 3.32 -10.36 -6.41
N ARG A 143 2.22 -11.12 -6.29
CA ARG A 143 1.76 -12.02 -7.35
C ARG A 143 1.43 -11.29 -8.66
N THR A 144 0.99 -10.04 -8.58
CA THR A 144 0.59 -9.23 -9.75
C THR A 144 1.76 -8.47 -10.37
N HIS A 145 2.60 -7.84 -9.56
CA HIS A 145 3.64 -6.92 -10.02
C HIS A 145 5.02 -7.56 -10.08
N HIS A 146 5.27 -8.59 -9.26
CA HIS A 146 6.54 -9.30 -9.18
C HIS A 146 6.32 -10.82 -9.22
N PRO A 147 5.67 -11.37 -10.27
CA PRO A 147 5.27 -12.79 -10.32
C PRO A 147 6.47 -13.76 -10.21
N ALA A 148 7.66 -13.35 -10.65
CA ALA A 148 8.89 -14.12 -10.50
C ALA A 148 9.32 -14.31 -9.03
N GLU A 149 8.88 -13.42 -8.14
CA GLU A 149 9.27 -13.38 -6.72
C GLU A 149 8.25 -14.05 -5.79
N THR A 150 7.24 -14.73 -6.36
CA THR A 150 6.22 -15.45 -5.59
C THR A 150 6.81 -16.54 -4.69
N GLY A 151 7.96 -17.10 -5.05
CA GLY A 151 8.72 -18.03 -4.21
C GLY A 151 9.19 -17.44 -2.87
N ALA A 152 9.27 -16.11 -2.75
CA ALA A 152 9.67 -15.41 -1.52
C ALA A 152 8.50 -15.09 -0.58
N LEU A 153 7.24 -15.35 -0.98
CA LEU A 153 6.06 -15.13 -0.13
C LEU A 153 6.09 -15.82 1.25
N PRO A 154 6.75 -16.98 1.46
CA PRO A 154 6.93 -17.53 2.81
C PRO A 154 7.58 -16.54 3.80
N GLU A 155 8.45 -15.65 3.33
CA GLU A 155 9.09 -14.65 4.19
C GLU A 155 8.11 -13.58 4.68
N LEU A 156 7.12 -13.20 3.87
CA LEU A 156 6.04 -12.31 4.29
C LEU A 156 5.31 -12.88 5.51
N PHE A 157 4.97 -14.17 5.44
CA PHE A 157 4.26 -14.85 6.52
C PHE A 157 5.13 -15.11 7.74
N ALA A 158 6.41 -15.43 7.54
CA ALA A 158 7.38 -15.56 8.62
C ALA A 158 7.52 -14.23 9.38
N GLY A 159 7.69 -13.12 8.66
CA GLY A 159 7.72 -11.78 9.21
C GLY A 159 6.42 -11.38 9.91
N TYR A 160 5.26 -11.75 9.36
CA TYR A 160 3.95 -11.51 9.97
C TYR A 160 3.71 -12.37 11.22
N GLY A 161 4.35 -13.55 11.29
CA GLY A 161 4.28 -14.49 12.41
C GLY A 161 3.18 -15.56 12.26
N SER A 162 2.43 -15.54 11.16
CA SER A 162 1.47 -16.59 10.82
C SER A 162 1.20 -16.62 9.31
N ARG A 163 0.71 -17.77 8.82
CA ARG A 163 0.23 -17.92 7.45
C ARG A 163 -1.26 -18.29 7.50
N PRO A 164 -2.18 -17.32 7.29
CA PRO A 164 -3.59 -17.64 7.20
C PRO A 164 -3.89 -18.63 6.06
N PRO A 165 -4.99 -19.41 6.14
CA PRO A 165 -5.37 -20.35 5.10
C PRO A 165 -5.52 -19.70 3.71
N TRP A 166 -5.14 -20.41 2.65
CA TRP A 166 -5.22 -19.92 1.27
C TRP A 166 -6.59 -19.41 0.85
N ASN A 167 -7.65 -20.17 1.18
CA ASN A 167 -9.02 -19.78 0.86
C ASN A 167 -9.41 -18.43 1.47
N GLU A 168 -8.96 -18.12 2.68
CA GLU A 168 -9.26 -16.87 3.36
C GLU A 168 -8.51 -15.70 2.70
N ARG A 169 -7.20 -15.87 2.46
CA ARG A 169 -6.39 -14.84 1.82
C ARG A 169 -6.86 -14.55 0.41
N ARG A 170 -7.11 -15.57 -0.42
CA ARG A 170 -7.66 -15.39 -1.78
C ARG A 170 -9.02 -14.70 -1.75
N SER A 171 -9.89 -15.06 -0.80
CA SER A 171 -11.18 -14.38 -0.62
C SER A 171 -11.00 -12.89 -0.32
N ALA A 172 -10.06 -12.54 0.56
CA ALA A 172 -9.73 -11.16 0.89
C ALA A 172 -9.16 -10.39 -0.32
N MET A 173 -8.28 -11.00 -1.11
CA MET A 173 -7.78 -10.42 -2.36
C MET A 173 -8.92 -10.11 -3.34
N LEU A 174 -9.80 -11.09 -3.58
CA LEU A 174 -10.95 -10.93 -4.48
C LEU A 174 -11.93 -9.88 -3.99
N ALA A 175 -12.17 -9.80 -2.68
CA ALA A 175 -12.98 -8.74 -2.08
C ALA A 175 -12.39 -7.35 -2.37
N LYS A 176 -11.06 -7.20 -2.24
CA LYS A 176 -10.37 -5.94 -2.55
C LYS A 176 -10.39 -5.62 -4.04
N CYS A 177 -10.15 -6.58 -4.93
CA CYS A 177 -10.26 -6.37 -6.38
C CYS A 177 -11.68 -5.90 -6.78
N ARG A 178 -12.73 -6.49 -6.18
CA ARG A 178 -14.12 -6.05 -6.41
C ARG A 178 -14.39 -4.64 -5.88
N GLN A 179 -13.80 -4.26 -4.74
CA GLN A 179 -13.85 -2.89 -4.25
C GLN A 179 -13.23 -1.91 -5.25
N MET A 180 -12.06 -2.25 -5.80
CA MET A 180 -11.38 -1.40 -6.78
C MET A 180 -12.17 -1.31 -8.10
N LEU A 181 -12.76 -2.40 -8.56
CA LEU A 181 -13.66 -2.40 -9.72
C LEU A 181 -14.87 -1.47 -9.49
N ALA A 182 -15.49 -1.54 -8.30
CA ALA A 182 -16.64 -0.71 -7.95
C ALA A 182 -16.29 0.79 -7.97
N LEU A 183 -15.09 1.17 -7.51
CA LEU A 183 -14.60 2.55 -7.62
C LEU A 183 -14.42 2.98 -9.08
N ARG A 184 -13.83 2.14 -9.92
CA ARG A 184 -13.68 2.44 -11.36
C ARG A 184 -15.00 2.56 -12.08
N ARG A 185 -16.01 1.76 -11.69
CA ARG A 185 -17.36 1.85 -12.23
C ARG A 185 -17.98 3.25 -12.05
N GLN A 186 -17.65 3.96 -10.97
CA GLN A 186 -18.13 5.33 -10.74
C GLN A 186 -17.58 6.34 -11.76
N LEU A 187 -16.43 6.03 -12.38
CA LEU A 187 -15.83 6.80 -13.47
C LEU A 187 -16.38 6.41 -14.86
N GLY A 188 -17.25 5.39 -14.91
CA GLY A 188 -17.84 4.84 -16.14
C GLY A 188 -17.18 3.54 -16.59
N THR A 189 -17.95 2.67 -17.25
CA THR A 189 -17.46 1.37 -17.74
C THR A 189 -16.51 1.49 -18.94
N ALA A 190 -16.42 2.66 -19.56
CA ALA A 190 -15.42 2.97 -20.58
C ALA A 190 -14.05 3.36 -19.98
N ASP A 191 -13.95 3.51 -18.65
CA ASP A 191 -12.67 3.73 -17.97
C ASP A 191 -11.75 2.51 -18.20
N PRO A 192 -10.53 2.69 -18.74
CA PRO A 192 -9.60 1.58 -18.95
C PRO A 192 -9.25 0.82 -17.66
N GLY A 193 -9.39 1.46 -16.50
CA GLY A 193 -9.24 0.81 -15.20
C GLY A 193 -10.36 -0.20 -14.92
N TYR A 194 -11.57 -0.01 -15.43
CA TYR A 194 -12.69 -0.93 -15.24
C TYR A 194 -12.36 -2.32 -15.81
N THR A 195 -12.04 -2.43 -17.10
CA THR A 195 -11.68 -3.71 -17.74
C THR A 195 -10.42 -4.33 -17.12
N ARG A 196 -9.46 -3.50 -16.70
CA ARG A 196 -8.25 -3.98 -16.01
C ARG A 196 -8.60 -4.69 -14.71
N TRP A 197 -9.49 -4.13 -13.89
CA TRP A 197 -9.91 -4.76 -12.64
C TRP A 197 -10.78 -5.99 -12.83
N GLU A 198 -11.58 -6.07 -13.91
CA GLU A 198 -12.25 -7.32 -14.30
C GLU A 198 -11.22 -8.43 -14.60
N GLY A 199 -10.18 -8.10 -15.37
CA GLY A 199 -9.06 -9.01 -15.63
C GLY A 199 -8.34 -9.45 -14.35
N HIS A 200 -8.07 -8.52 -13.42
CA HIS A 200 -7.47 -8.86 -12.13
C HIS A 200 -8.34 -9.83 -11.31
N ILE A 201 -9.67 -9.67 -11.31
CA ILE A 201 -10.58 -10.59 -10.62
C ILE A 201 -10.50 -11.99 -11.23
N ALA A 202 -10.52 -12.10 -12.57
CA ALA A 202 -10.42 -13.37 -13.26
C ALA A 202 -9.10 -14.08 -12.92
N THR A 203 -7.96 -13.41 -13.12
CA THR A 203 -6.63 -13.94 -12.82
C THR A 203 -6.49 -14.37 -11.35
N THR A 204 -6.97 -13.53 -10.41
CA THR A 204 -6.89 -13.83 -8.97
C THR A 204 -7.76 -15.03 -8.59
N SER A 205 -8.88 -15.24 -9.29
CA SER A 205 -9.77 -16.38 -9.05
C SER A 205 -9.12 -17.71 -9.45
N ASP A 206 -8.30 -17.68 -10.51
CA ASP A 206 -7.61 -18.85 -11.06
C ASP A 206 -6.31 -19.19 -10.33
N TRP A 207 -5.83 -18.32 -9.43
CA TRP A 207 -4.64 -18.62 -8.64
C TRP A 207 -4.84 -19.84 -7.74
N ALA A 208 -3.83 -20.69 -7.78
CA ALA A 208 -3.52 -21.67 -6.76
C ALA A 208 -2.49 -21.08 -5.78
N GLU A 209 -2.38 -21.70 -4.60
CA GLU A 209 -1.40 -21.30 -3.59
C GLU A 209 0.05 -21.42 -4.11
#